data_AF-M9PCW9-F1
#
_entry.id   AF-M9PCW9-F1
#
_cell.length_a   1.000
_cell.length_b   1.000
_cell.length_c   1.000
_cell.angle_alpha   90.00
_cell.angle_beta   90.00
_cell.angle_gamma   90.00
#
_symmetry.space_group_name_H-M   'P 1'
#
loop_
_entity.id
_entity.type
_entity.pdbx_description
1 polymer ?
#
loop_
_entity_poly.entity_id
_entity_poly.type
_entity_poly.pdbx_seq_one_letter_code
_entity_poly.pdbx_strand_id
1 'polypeptide(L)'
;MNLKNFRLDFHTGSKNWLGAPATIVPTQGSHVYGAIWEIDMCNLKDLDDQESVPAGVYVPISVPVHLLNTDSSITCRAYHLTNQPQTDLHAGGGQEIIPHDRQPSQTYLKVLVKGATESGVPDEYIEWLRGIKHNGKQVPAMEAKLELDKVQLS
;
A
#
# COMPACT_ATOMS: atom_id res chain seq x y z
N MET A 1 2.35 1.62 -12.63
CA MET A 1 3.78 1.99 -12.52
C MET A 1 4.56 0.90 -11.81
N ASN A 2 5.88 0.87 -11.95
CA ASN A 2 6.79 0.00 -11.22
C ASN A 2 7.86 0.84 -10.49
N LEU A 3 7.86 0.78 -9.16
CA LEU A 3 8.89 1.34 -8.30
C LEU A 3 9.91 0.25 -7.93
N LYS A 4 11.10 0.32 -8.53
CA LYS A 4 12.19 -0.65 -8.30
C LYS A 4 12.94 -0.37 -7.01
N ASN A 5 13.49 -1.41 -6.40
CA ASN A 5 14.27 -1.38 -5.15
C ASN A 5 13.46 -0.92 -3.92
N PHE A 6 12.16 -1.14 -3.94
CA PHE A 6 11.27 -0.97 -2.80
C PHE A 6 10.41 -2.22 -2.65
N ARG A 7 10.02 -2.56 -1.42
CA ARG A 7 8.98 -3.54 -1.14
C ARG A 7 7.77 -2.85 -0.50
N LEU A 8 6.58 -3.42 -0.73
CA LEU A 8 5.39 -3.07 0.02
C LEU A 8 5.44 -3.79 1.36
N ASP A 9 5.12 -3.09 2.43
CA ASP A 9 5.11 -3.62 3.79
C ASP A 9 4.00 -2.95 4.62
N PHE A 10 3.74 -3.48 5.82
CA PHE A 10 2.73 -2.95 6.74
C PHE A 10 3.34 -2.81 8.12
N HIS A 11 3.12 -1.68 8.78
CA HIS A 11 3.68 -1.47 10.10
C HIS A 11 2.85 -0.52 10.95
N THR A 12 2.81 -0.80 12.26
CA THR A 12 2.05 -0.05 13.29
C THR A 12 0.53 -0.26 13.19
N GLY A 13 -0.25 0.09 14.20
CA GLY A 13 -1.72 -0.05 14.17
C GLY A 13 -2.43 1.26 13.82
N SER A 14 -3.27 1.26 12.78
CA SER A 14 -4.17 2.38 12.46
C SER A 14 -5.52 2.22 13.16
N LYS A 15 -6.01 3.28 13.82
CA LYS A 15 -7.36 3.32 14.41
C LYS A 15 -8.46 3.33 13.35
N ASN A 16 -8.23 3.98 12.21
CA ASN A 16 -9.24 4.14 11.16
C ASN A 16 -9.44 2.84 10.39
N TRP A 17 -8.33 2.15 10.10
CA TRP A 17 -8.37 0.90 9.34
C TRP A 17 -8.42 -0.33 10.23
N LEU A 18 -8.27 -0.20 11.55
CA LEU A 18 -8.24 -1.32 12.51
C LEU A 18 -7.15 -2.36 12.19
N GLY A 19 -6.04 -1.93 11.59
CA GLY A 19 -4.94 -2.78 11.16
C GLY A 19 -3.75 -1.96 10.70
N ALA A 20 -2.69 -2.63 10.29
CA ALA A 20 -1.47 -1.96 9.88
C ALA A 20 -1.62 -1.29 8.51
N PRO A 21 -1.30 0.02 8.40
CA PRO A 21 -1.33 0.71 7.11
C PRO A 21 -0.11 0.34 6.27
N ALA A 22 -0.23 0.55 4.96
CA ALA A 22 0.82 0.24 4.01
C ALA A 22 1.98 1.24 4.06
N THR A 23 3.18 0.77 3.75
CA THR A 23 4.38 1.59 3.53
C THR A 23 5.24 0.98 2.44
N ILE A 24 6.11 1.77 1.85
CA ILE A 24 7.18 1.29 0.97
C ILE A 24 8.52 1.36 1.70
N VAL A 25 9.29 0.27 1.65
CA VAL A 25 10.58 0.14 2.33
C VAL A 25 11.66 -0.04 1.27
N PRO A 26 12.76 0.74 1.27
CA PRO A 26 13.90 0.49 0.38
C PRO A 26 14.40 -0.94 0.56
N THR A 27 14.39 -1.74 -0.51
CA THR A 27 14.81 -3.15 -0.50
C THR A 27 15.34 -3.50 -1.89
N GLN A 28 16.65 -3.73 -1.98
CA GLN A 28 17.32 -4.00 -3.25
C GLN A 28 16.78 -5.29 -3.89
N GLY A 29 16.48 -5.24 -5.18
CA GLY A 29 15.92 -6.37 -5.93
C GLY A 29 14.40 -6.57 -5.79
N SER A 30 13.74 -5.86 -4.86
CA SER A 30 12.29 -5.84 -4.74
C SER A 30 11.66 -4.78 -5.66
N HIS A 31 10.34 -4.84 -5.81
CA HIS A 31 9.58 -3.81 -6.50
C HIS A 31 8.17 -3.64 -5.93
N VAL A 32 7.58 -2.47 -6.17
CA VAL A 32 6.19 -2.15 -5.85
C VAL A 32 5.48 -1.70 -7.12
N TYR A 33 4.36 -2.34 -7.43
CA TYR A 33 3.44 -1.81 -8.43
C TYR A 33 2.40 -0.89 -7.78
N GLY A 34 1.95 0.10 -8.53
CA GLY A 34 0.85 0.96 -8.11
C GLY A 34 0.33 1.84 -9.24
N ALA A 35 -0.55 2.78 -8.88
CA ALA A 35 -1.12 3.77 -9.79
C ALA A 35 -0.36 5.10 -9.70
N ILE A 36 -0.41 5.88 -10.78
CA ILE A 36 0.06 7.28 -10.81
C ILE A 36 -1.18 8.16 -10.92
N TRP A 37 -1.24 9.19 -10.08
CA TRP A 37 -2.27 10.22 -10.13
C TRP A 37 -1.62 11.56 -10.44
N GLU A 38 -2.23 12.30 -11.37
CA GLU A 38 -1.90 13.71 -11.61
C GLU A 38 -2.86 14.56 -10.79
N ILE A 39 -2.31 15.38 -9.89
CA ILE A 39 -3.08 16.19 -8.93
C ILE A 39 -2.49 17.60 -8.94
N ASP A 40 -3.35 18.61 -8.94
CA ASP A 40 -2.93 20.01 -8.88
C ASP A 40 -2.20 20.31 -7.55
N MET A 41 -1.12 21.09 -7.64
CA MET A 41 -0.29 21.48 -6.49
C MET A 41 -1.06 22.24 -5.41
N CYS A 42 -2.20 22.85 -5.73
CA CYS A 42 -3.07 23.48 -4.72
C CYS A 42 -3.59 22.48 -3.68
N ASN A 43 -3.71 21.18 -4.05
CA ASN A 43 -4.16 20.12 -3.15
C ASN A 43 -3.00 19.45 -2.39
N LEU A 44 -1.75 19.91 -2.57
CA LEU A 44 -0.58 19.28 -1.93
C LEU A 44 -0.71 19.24 -0.41
N LYS A 45 -1.19 20.33 0.19
CA LYS A 45 -1.40 20.42 1.63
C LYS A 45 -2.45 19.40 2.10
N ASP A 46 -3.54 19.27 1.37
CA ASP A 46 -4.63 18.35 1.73
C ASP A 46 -4.16 16.89 1.64
N LEU A 47 -3.30 16.57 0.65
CA LEU A 47 -2.68 15.25 0.53
C LEU A 47 -1.72 14.96 1.70
N ASP A 48 -0.86 15.93 2.06
CA ASP A 48 0.04 15.81 3.21
C ASP A 48 -0.73 15.67 4.54
N ASP A 49 -1.84 16.39 4.69
CA ASP A 49 -2.70 16.31 5.86
C ASP A 49 -3.41 14.94 5.94
N GLN A 50 -3.88 14.40 4.81
CA GLN A 50 -4.50 13.06 4.74
C GLN A 50 -3.52 11.96 5.17
N GLU A 51 -2.25 12.06 4.76
CA GLU A 51 -1.19 11.13 5.15
C GLU A 51 -0.61 11.44 6.55
N SER A 52 -1.18 12.43 7.26
CA SER A 52 -0.75 12.82 8.61
C SER A 52 0.74 13.21 8.67
N VAL A 53 1.25 13.85 7.63
CA VAL A 53 2.63 14.36 7.54
C VAL A 53 2.92 15.37 8.67
N PRO A 54 2.04 16.34 8.99
CA PRO A 54 2.31 17.27 10.10
C PRO A 54 2.42 16.59 11.47
N ALA A 55 1.79 15.42 11.63
CA ALA A 55 1.88 14.60 12.84
C ALA A 55 3.05 13.60 12.81
N GLY A 56 3.84 13.57 11.72
CA GLY A 56 5.00 12.71 11.57
C GLY A 56 4.67 11.23 11.36
N VAL A 57 3.47 10.88 10.89
CA VAL A 57 3.09 9.47 10.64
C VAL A 57 3.76 8.97 9.36
N TYR A 58 3.64 9.75 8.29
CA TYR A 58 4.30 9.52 7.01
C TYR A 58 5.29 10.64 6.69
N VAL A 59 6.30 10.29 5.88
CA VAL A 59 7.27 11.22 5.30
C VAL A 59 7.04 11.25 3.79
N PRO A 60 6.88 12.44 3.19
CA PRO A 60 6.83 12.56 1.75
C PRO A 60 8.21 12.36 1.12
N ILE A 61 8.25 11.63 0.02
CA ILE A 61 9.45 11.34 -0.76
C ILE A 61 9.21 11.58 -2.25
N SER A 62 10.29 11.82 -2.97
CA SER A 62 10.29 11.87 -4.44
C SER A 62 10.99 10.63 -4.97
N VAL A 63 10.27 9.79 -5.73
CA VAL A 63 10.78 8.52 -6.23
C VAL A 63 10.67 8.42 -7.76
N PRO A 64 11.70 7.89 -8.45
CA PRO A 64 11.60 7.60 -9.87
C PRO A 64 10.80 6.30 -10.07
N VAL A 65 9.62 6.41 -10.68
CA VAL A 65 8.78 5.26 -11.04
C VAL A 65 8.88 4.99 -12.53
N HIS A 66 8.96 3.73 -12.91
CA HIS A 66 8.93 3.33 -14.32
C HIS A 66 7.48 3.21 -14.77
N LEU A 67 7.17 3.78 -15.93
CA LEU A 67 5.88 3.57 -16.56
C LEU A 67 5.80 2.14 -17.10
N LEU A 68 4.62 1.54 -17.02
CA LEU A 68 4.42 0.19 -17.55
C LEU A 68 4.42 0.26 -19.08
N ASN A 69 5.01 -0.73 -19.73
CA ASN A 69 5.05 -0.86 -21.19
C ASN A 69 5.84 0.25 -21.91
N THR A 70 6.68 0.98 -21.19
CA THR A 70 7.64 1.93 -21.78
C THR A 70 8.98 1.86 -21.05
N ASP A 71 10.04 2.38 -21.69
CA ASP A 71 11.37 2.53 -21.06
C ASP A 71 11.54 3.87 -20.32
N SER A 72 10.45 4.62 -20.11
CA SER A 72 10.48 5.94 -19.50
C SER A 72 10.18 5.87 -18.00
N SER A 73 10.83 6.76 -17.24
CA SER A 73 10.51 7.01 -15.84
C SER A 73 10.03 8.44 -15.62
N ILE A 74 9.22 8.61 -14.58
CA ILE A 74 8.83 9.93 -14.08
C ILE A 74 9.09 9.98 -12.57
N THR A 75 9.36 11.17 -12.05
CA THR A 75 9.48 11.38 -10.61
C THR A 75 8.11 11.65 -10.02
N CYS A 76 7.67 10.81 -9.09
CA CYS A 76 6.41 10.97 -8.39
C CYS A 76 6.65 11.28 -6.92
N ARG A 77 5.73 12.05 -6.33
CA ARG A 77 5.60 12.13 -4.87
C ARG A 77 4.98 10.83 -4.37
N ALA A 78 5.55 10.27 -3.31
CA ALA A 78 5.01 9.14 -2.57
C ALA A 78 5.17 9.39 -1.07
N TYR A 79 4.62 8.50 -0.26
CA TYR A 79 4.68 8.57 1.19
C TYR A 79 5.12 7.22 1.74
N HIS A 80 6.00 7.24 2.74
CA HIS A 80 6.35 6.05 3.51
C HIS A 80 6.21 6.36 5.00
N LEU A 81 5.98 5.34 5.84
CA LEU A 81 5.89 5.54 7.28
C LEU A 81 7.19 6.12 7.84
N THR A 82 7.11 6.99 8.85
CA THR A 82 8.30 7.49 9.54
C THR A 82 9.01 6.36 10.29
N ASN A 83 8.24 5.50 10.97
CA ASN A 83 8.75 4.29 11.59
C ASN A 83 8.66 3.13 10.58
N GLN A 84 9.80 2.69 10.04
CA GLN A 84 9.88 1.67 9.00
C GLN A 84 10.04 0.26 9.59
N PRO A 85 9.34 -0.76 9.05
CA PRO A 85 9.58 -2.14 9.44
C PRO A 85 10.98 -2.60 9.04
N GLN A 86 11.70 -3.18 10.00
CA GLN A 86 13.10 -3.61 9.82
C GLN A 86 13.26 -4.97 9.13
N THR A 87 12.20 -5.78 9.14
CA THR A 87 12.20 -7.14 8.59
C THR A 87 11.22 -7.26 7.43
N ASP A 88 11.61 -8.03 6.41
CA ASP A 88 10.71 -8.41 5.32
C ASP A 88 9.98 -9.70 5.69
N LEU A 89 8.72 -9.57 6.08
CA LEU A 89 7.86 -10.70 6.47
C LEU A 89 6.87 -11.08 5.38
N HIS A 90 6.71 -10.25 4.33
CA HIS A 90 5.65 -10.40 3.32
C HIS A 90 6.18 -10.88 1.96
N ALA A 91 7.50 -10.99 1.77
CA ALA A 91 8.12 -11.48 0.53
C ALA A 91 7.59 -12.82 0.02
N GLY A 92 7.03 -13.67 0.90
CA GLY A 92 6.50 -15.00 0.56
C GLY A 92 4.98 -15.12 0.47
N GLY A 93 4.22 -14.02 0.58
CA GLY A 93 2.76 -14.02 0.37
C GLY A 93 1.94 -14.92 1.31
N GLY A 94 2.49 -15.40 2.43
CA GLY A 94 1.80 -16.37 3.28
C GLY A 94 2.61 -16.96 4.43
N GLN A 95 3.45 -16.17 5.12
CA GLN A 95 4.11 -16.69 6.33
C GLN A 95 3.06 -16.92 7.43
N GLU A 96 3.09 -18.10 8.07
CA GLU A 96 2.14 -18.44 9.14
C GLU A 96 2.27 -17.51 10.36
N ILE A 97 3.44 -16.90 10.58
CA ILE A 97 3.74 -16.05 11.74
C ILE A 97 4.06 -14.62 11.30
N ILE A 98 3.02 -13.86 10.90
CA ILE A 98 3.10 -12.40 10.81
C ILE A 98 2.62 -11.81 12.15
N PRO A 99 3.40 -10.94 12.83
CA PRO A 99 2.94 -10.22 14.02
C PRO A 99 1.67 -9.39 13.75
N HIS A 100 0.77 -9.28 14.73
CA HIS A 100 -0.51 -8.59 14.52
C HIS A 100 -0.37 -7.10 14.14
N ASP A 101 0.69 -6.43 14.60
CA ASP A 101 1.04 -5.04 14.25
C ASP A 101 1.71 -4.89 12.87
N ARG A 102 1.89 -6.00 12.16
CA ARG A 102 2.34 -6.11 10.76
C ARG A 102 1.23 -6.62 9.84
N GLN A 103 0.00 -6.82 10.36
CA GLN A 103 -1.13 -7.29 9.57
C GLN A 103 -2.07 -6.14 9.24
N PRO A 104 -2.38 -5.88 7.95
CA PRO A 104 -3.48 -5.00 7.60
C PRO A 104 -4.81 -5.57 8.09
N SER A 105 -5.85 -4.73 8.12
CA SER A 105 -7.20 -5.24 8.30
C SER A 105 -7.72 -5.89 7.03
N GLN A 106 -8.75 -6.72 7.18
CA GLN A 106 -9.38 -7.38 6.03
C GLN A 106 -9.95 -6.34 5.05
N THR A 107 -10.67 -5.34 5.57
CA THR A 107 -11.22 -4.26 4.74
C THR A 107 -10.12 -3.48 4.03
N TYR A 108 -9.06 -3.10 4.73
CA TYR A 108 -7.99 -2.34 4.11
C TYR A 108 -7.27 -3.13 3.01
N LEU A 109 -7.03 -4.42 3.21
CA LEU A 109 -6.43 -5.27 2.18
C LEU A 109 -7.34 -5.42 0.95
N LYS A 110 -8.66 -5.57 1.15
CA LYS A 110 -9.62 -5.54 0.04
C LYS A 110 -9.58 -4.24 -0.76
N VAL A 111 -9.43 -3.09 -0.08
CA VAL A 111 -9.28 -1.79 -0.76
C VAL A 111 -8.05 -1.78 -1.65
N LEU A 112 -6.90 -2.29 -1.16
CA LEU A 112 -5.68 -2.39 -1.96
C LEU A 112 -5.86 -3.29 -3.18
N VAL A 113 -6.47 -4.47 -3.01
CA VAL A 113 -6.75 -5.42 -4.11
C VAL A 113 -7.69 -4.81 -5.14
N LYS A 114 -8.78 -4.17 -4.70
CA LYS A 114 -9.73 -3.50 -5.61
C LYS A 114 -9.05 -2.40 -6.40
N GLY A 115 -8.35 -1.48 -5.72
CA GLY A 115 -7.65 -0.38 -6.37
C GLY A 115 -6.56 -0.85 -7.35
N ALA A 116 -5.79 -1.88 -6.99
CA ALA A 116 -4.80 -2.49 -7.87
C ALA A 116 -5.46 -3.08 -9.14
N THR A 117 -6.58 -3.79 -8.97
CA THR A 117 -7.36 -4.37 -10.08
C THR A 117 -7.89 -3.27 -11.01
N GLU A 118 -8.54 -2.25 -10.46
CA GLU A 118 -9.11 -1.14 -11.23
C GLU A 118 -8.04 -0.30 -11.95
N SER A 119 -6.81 -0.27 -11.41
CA SER A 119 -5.70 0.50 -11.98
C SER A 119 -4.84 -0.30 -12.98
N GLY A 120 -5.19 -1.55 -13.27
CA GLY A 120 -4.44 -2.39 -14.22
C GLY A 120 -3.02 -2.75 -13.72
N VAL A 121 -2.85 -2.91 -12.41
CA VAL A 121 -1.62 -3.51 -11.84
C VAL A 121 -1.50 -4.96 -12.35
N PRO A 122 -0.28 -5.48 -12.61
CA PRO A 122 -0.12 -6.85 -13.12
C PRO A 122 -0.78 -7.91 -12.21
N ASP A 123 -1.45 -8.88 -12.84
CA ASP A 123 -2.24 -9.91 -12.15
C ASP A 123 -1.43 -10.69 -11.12
N GLU A 124 -0.17 -11.03 -11.41
CA GLU A 124 0.72 -11.71 -10.47
C GLU A 124 0.89 -10.93 -9.15
N TYR A 125 1.01 -9.60 -9.24
CA TYR A 125 1.11 -8.75 -8.05
C TYR A 125 -0.21 -8.65 -7.30
N ILE A 126 -1.34 -8.67 -8.01
CA ILE A 126 -2.68 -8.70 -7.40
C ILE A 126 -2.89 -10.02 -6.65
N GLU A 127 -2.51 -11.16 -7.23
CA GLU A 127 -2.59 -12.46 -6.54
C GLU A 127 -1.69 -12.49 -5.30
N TRP A 128 -0.47 -11.93 -5.38
CA TRP A 128 0.38 -11.77 -4.21
C TRP A 128 -0.28 -10.89 -3.13
N LEU A 129 -0.90 -9.76 -3.50
CA LEU A 129 -1.64 -8.89 -2.57
C LEU A 129 -2.78 -9.64 -1.87
N ARG A 130 -3.54 -10.47 -2.60
CA ARG A 130 -4.65 -11.25 -2.03
C ARG A 130 -4.19 -12.25 -0.96
N GLY A 131 -2.97 -12.77 -1.07
CA GLY A 131 -2.38 -13.71 -0.10
C GLY A 131 -1.83 -13.07 1.19
N ILE A 132 -1.79 -11.74 1.28
CA ILE A 132 -1.23 -11.09 2.46
C ILE A 132 -2.09 -11.39 3.70
N LYS A 133 -1.44 -11.90 4.76
CA LYS A 133 -2.10 -12.19 6.03
C LYS A 133 -2.68 -10.94 6.67
N HIS A 134 -3.99 -10.91 6.83
CA HIS A 134 -4.73 -9.85 7.51
C HIS A 134 -5.18 -10.26 8.91
N ASN A 135 -5.49 -9.28 9.76
CA ASN A 135 -5.94 -9.53 11.14
C ASN A 135 -7.44 -9.86 11.29
N GLY A 136 -8.19 -9.90 10.18
CA GLY A 136 -9.62 -10.24 10.16
C GLY A 136 -10.56 -9.14 10.62
N LYS A 137 -10.05 -7.96 11.01
CA LYS A 137 -10.89 -6.81 11.34
C LYS A 137 -11.53 -6.25 10.08
N GLN A 138 -12.80 -5.89 10.21
CA GLN A 138 -13.57 -5.24 9.15
C GLN A 138 -14.04 -3.86 9.60
N VAL A 139 -14.21 -2.96 8.63
CA VAL A 139 -14.81 -1.64 8.80
C VAL A 139 -16.08 -1.62 7.96
N PRO A 140 -17.26 -2.03 8.49
CA PRO A 140 -18.46 -2.28 7.69
C PRO A 140 -18.93 -1.07 6.87
N ALA A 141 -18.78 0.14 7.41
CA ALA A 141 -19.11 1.37 6.70
C ALA A 141 -18.27 1.54 5.41
N MET A 142 -16.99 1.14 5.45
CA MET A 142 -16.10 1.18 4.28
C MET A 142 -16.36 0.01 3.32
N GLU A 143 -16.65 -1.19 3.83
CA GLU A 143 -17.06 -2.33 2.98
C GLU A 143 -18.27 -1.98 2.11
N ALA A 144 -19.28 -1.34 2.70
CA ALA A 144 -20.49 -0.92 1.98
C ALA A 144 -20.19 0.25 1.02
N LYS A 145 -19.52 1.31 1.51
CA LYS A 145 -19.24 2.51 0.71
C LYS A 145 -18.37 2.21 -0.51
N LEU A 146 -17.42 1.30 -0.37
CA LEU A 146 -16.47 0.96 -1.42
C LEU A 146 -16.85 -0.33 -2.17
N GLU A 147 -18.04 -0.88 -1.94
CA GLU A 147 -18.56 -2.08 -2.65
C GLU A 147 -17.51 -3.21 -2.70
N LEU A 148 -17.06 -3.64 -1.51
CA LEU A 148 -15.98 -4.62 -1.34
C LEU A 148 -16.49 -6.07 -1.18
N ASP A 149 -17.80 -6.30 -1.39
CA ASP A 149 -18.46 -7.61 -1.30
C ASP A 149 -17.93 -8.61 -2.32
N LYS A 150 -17.50 -8.11 -3.50
CA LYS A 150 -16.97 -8.94 -4.59
C LYS A 150 -15.46 -9.18 -4.50
N VAL A 151 -14.76 -8.48 -3.63
CA VAL A 151 -13.30 -8.61 -3.48
C VAL A 151 -12.98 -9.81 -2.62
N GLN A 152 -12.34 -10.82 -3.23
CA GLN A 152 -11.89 -12.02 -2.55
C GLN A 152 -10.42 -11.87 -2.14
N LEU A 153 -10.12 -12.30 -0.92
CA LEU A 153 -8.77 -12.48 -0.39
C LEU A 153 -8.52 -13.99 -0.24
N SER A 154 -7.26 -14.41 -0.28
CA SER A 154 -6.85 -15.82 -0.25
C SER A 154 -6.75 -16.39 1.17
#